data_AF-A0A0F6WQA3-F1
#
_entry.id   AF-A0A0F6WQA3-F1
#
_cell.length_a   1.000
_cell.length_b   1.000
_cell.length_c   1.000
_cell.angle_alpha   90.00
_cell.angle_beta   90.00
_cell.angle_gamma   90.00
#
_symmetry.space_group_name_H-M   'P 1'
#
loop_
_entity.id
_entity.type
_entity.pdbx_description
1 polymer ?
#
loop_
_entity_poly.entity_id
_entity_poly.type
_entity_poly.pdbx_seq_one_letter_code
_entity_poly.pdbx_strand_id
1 'polypeptide(L)'
;METLTVQNIFNLSALDILSERLKTAATSKDFFAEVDEIASNPELLLPLPAPIEFPFQLNSEKAGDSGSAITLLEAVGPLNPADAADPRLWSYLALVTLRSYMESRWPVEGEEKWQNKVKERWLLGKPSRRRLIRHGISRLWWVASLTHDADLEYQASRESNDEFAYVKWAFENQNRIQSIFERQLGSNKRVRWALLEAMQKSKAKDQSKEIKRITKEMNLESGFRQLDVLDSDELEALIRVEV
;
A
#
# COMPACT_ATOMS: atom_id res chain seq x y z
N MET A 1 -20.37 -9.46 -14.64
CA MET A 1 -18.99 -9.48 -14.10
C MET A 1 -19.04 -10.38 -12.90
N GLU A 2 -18.20 -11.42 -12.86
CA GLU A 2 -18.14 -12.33 -11.71
C GLU A 2 -17.51 -11.61 -10.52
N THR A 3 -18.19 -11.65 -9.38
CA THR A 3 -17.65 -11.21 -8.09
C THR A 3 -16.53 -12.16 -7.70
N LEU A 4 -15.38 -11.63 -7.27
CA LEU A 4 -14.29 -12.45 -6.75
C LEU A 4 -14.41 -12.56 -5.23
N THR A 5 -14.70 -13.75 -4.74
CA THR A 5 -14.84 -14.01 -3.30
C THR A 5 -13.56 -14.63 -2.73
N VAL A 6 -13.07 -14.08 -1.63
CA VAL A 6 -11.91 -14.62 -0.89
C VAL A 6 -12.39 -15.20 0.43
N GLN A 7 -12.34 -16.52 0.54
CA GLN A 7 -12.72 -17.25 1.77
C GLN A 7 -11.51 -17.71 2.58
N ASN A 8 -10.34 -17.78 1.93
CA ASN A 8 -9.11 -18.29 2.52
C ASN A 8 -7.95 -17.39 2.15
N ILE A 9 -6.90 -17.42 2.98
CA ILE A 9 -5.59 -16.86 2.68
C ILE A 9 -4.53 -17.94 2.89
N PHE A 10 -3.27 -17.67 2.52
CA PHE A 10 -2.16 -18.57 2.86
C PHE A 10 -1.97 -18.68 4.38
N ASN A 11 -1.53 -19.84 4.87
CA ASN A 11 -0.96 -19.93 6.21
C ASN A 11 0.56 -19.57 6.19
N LEU A 12 1.22 -19.61 7.35
CA LEU A 12 2.65 -19.26 7.42
C LEU A 12 3.54 -20.27 6.68
N SER A 13 3.23 -21.57 6.78
CA SER A 13 3.97 -22.62 6.09
C SER A 13 3.92 -22.45 4.57
N ALA A 14 2.77 -22.04 4.03
CA ALA A 14 2.63 -21.73 2.61
C ALA A 14 3.57 -20.59 2.18
N LEU A 15 3.70 -19.51 2.97
CA LEU A 15 4.63 -18.42 2.66
C LEU A 15 6.10 -18.85 2.72
N ASP A 16 6.44 -19.71 3.67
CA ASP A 16 7.80 -20.25 3.78
C ASP A 16 8.13 -21.13 2.56
N ILE A 17 7.21 -22.02 2.18
CA ILE A 17 7.34 -22.85 0.97
C ILE A 17 7.50 -21.95 -0.26
N LEU A 18 6.56 -21.01 -0.49
CA LEU A 18 6.61 -20.08 -1.62
C LEU A 18 7.92 -19.29 -1.68
N SER A 19 8.46 -18.89 -0.52
CA SER A 19 9.73 -18.18 -0.43
C SER A 19 10.93 -19.04 -0.87
N GLU A 20 10.91 -20.34 -0.58
CA GLU A 20 11.92 -21.28 -1.07
C GLU A 20 11.72 -21.58 -2.57
N ARG A 21 10.47 -21.82 -3.00
CA ARG A 21 10.14 -22.09 -4.41
C ARG A 21 10.55 -20.95 -5.33
N LEU A 22 10.36 -19.71 -4.89
CA LEU A 22 10.80 -18.52 -5.62
C LEU A 22 12.31 -18.53 -5.91
N LYS A 23 13.13 -19.08 -5.01
CA LYS A 23 14.58 -19.15 -5.19
C LYS A 23 15.00 -20.26 -6.14
N THR A 24 14.25 -21.36 -6.18
CA THR A 24 14.61 -22.58 -6.90
C THR A 24 13.97 -22.72 -8.27
N ALA A 25 12.83 -22.05 -8.50
CA ALA A 25 12.10 -22.11 -9.76
C ALA A 25 12.96 -21.58 -10.92
N ALA A 26 12.98 -22.32 -12.04
CA ALA A 26 13.78 -21.98 -13.21
C ALA A 26 13.19 -20.78 -13.96
N THR A 27 11.85 -20.72 -14.06
CA THR A 27 11.12 -19.63 -14.71
C THR A 27 10.01 -19.08 -13.83
N SER A 28 9.53 -17.87 -14.15
CA SER A 28 8.35 -17.32 -13.48
C SER A 28 7.12 -18.21 -13.68
N LYS A 29 6.97 -18.82 -14.85
CA LYS A 29 5.86 -19.75 -15.14
C LYS A 29 5.87 -20.96 -14.21
N ASP A 30 7.04 -21.56 -13.97
CA ASP A 30 7.16 -22.70 -13.05
C ASP A 30 6.76 -22.28 -11.63
N PHE A 31 7.21 -21.11 -11.19
CA PHE A 31 6.82 -20.57 -9.87
C PHE A 31 5.31 -20.36 -9.75
N PHE A 32 4.62 -19.81 -10.75
CA PHE A 32 3.17 -19.63 -10.68
C PHE A 32 2.39 -20.95 -10.76
N ALA A 33 2.92 -21.97 -11.44
CA ALA A 33 2.34 -23.32 -11.36
C ALA A 33 2.44 -23.89 -9.93
N GLU A 34 3.58 -23.70 -9.26
CA GLU A 34 3.73 -24.10 -7.84
C GLU A 34 2.80 -23.29 -6.91
N VAL A 35 2.57 -22.01 -7.21
CA VAL A 35 1.57 -21.18 -6.50
C VAL A 35 0.17 -21.81 -6.62
N ASP A 36 -0.22 -22.27 -7.80
CA ASP A 36 -1.54 -22.87 -8.05
C ASP A 36 -1.71 -24.18 -7.28
N GLU A 37 -0.67 -25.01 -7.21
CA GLU A 37 -0.66 -26.22 -6.39
C GLU A 37 -0.82 -25.91 -4.90
N ILE A 38 -0.07 -24.92 -4.38
CA ILE A 38 -0.13 -24.49 -2.99
C ILE A 38 -1.50 -23.90 -2.65
N ALA A 39 -2.05 -23.06 -3.54
CA ALA A 39 -3.36 -22.44 -3.36
C ALA A 39 -4.53 -23.44 -3.42
N SER A 40 -4.30 -24.63 -4.00
CA SER A 40 -5.28 -25.72 -4.06
C SER A 40 -5.20 -26.67 -2.86
N ASN A 41 -4.17 -26.56 -2.01
CA ASN A 41 -3.97 -27.42 -0.84
C ASN A 41 -4.62 -26.81 0.42
N PRO A 42 -5.71 -27.39 0.97
CA PRO A 42 -6.38 -26.86 2.16
C PRO A 42 -5.49 -26.78 3.40
N GLU A 43 -4.49 -27.67 3.54
CA GLU A 43 -3.56 -27.65 4.69
C GLU A 43 -2.61 -26.44 4.68
N LEU A 44 -2.49 -25.78 3.53
CA LEU A 44 -1.66 -24.59 3.32
C LEU A 44 -2.49 -23.30 3.37
N LEU A 45 -3.79 -23.42 3.65
CA LEU A 45 -4.72 -22.30 3.72
C LEU A 45 -5.19 -22.04 5.16
N LEU A 46 -5.57 -20.80 5.40
CA LEU A 46 -6.21 -20.31 6.61
C LEU A 46 -7.55 -19.69 6.23
N PRO A 47 -8.69 -20.19 6.77
CA PRO A 47 -9.98 -19.60 6.51
C PRO A 47 -10.08 -18.21 7.15
N LEU A 48 -10.69 -17.28 6.42
CA LEU A 48 -11.01 -15.96 6.94
C LEU A 48 -12.26 -16.03 7.83
N PRO A 49 -12.36 -15.18 8.87
CA PRO A 49 -13.54 -15.12 9.72
C PRO A 49 -14.79 -14.62 8.96
N ALA A 50 -14.59 -13.82 7.92
CA ALA A 50 -15.61 -13.37 6.98
C ALA A 50 -15.02 -13.32 5.57
N PRO A 51 -15.80 -13.64 4.52
CA PRO A 51 -15.32 -13.54 3.15
C PRO A 51 -15.08 -12.08 2.75
N ILE A 52 -14.08 -11.84 1.91
CA ILE A 52 -13.85 -10.56 1.25
C ILE A 52 -14.45 -10.64 -0.16
N GLU A 53 -15.33 -9.72 -0.49
CA GLU A 53 -16.01 -9.68 -1.79
C GLU A 53 -15.47 -8.52 -2.63
N PHE A 54 -14.92 -8.84 -3.80
CA PHE A 54 -14.50 -7.84 -4.77
C PHE A 54 -15.58 -7.68 -5.85
N PRO A 55 -16.19 -6.49 -5.98
CA PRO A 55 -17.31 -6.28 -6.91
C PRO A 55 -16.90 -6.36 -8.39
N PHE A 56 -15.62 -6.11 -8.70
CA PHE A 56 -15.04 -6.19 -10.05
C PHE A 56 -13.51 -6.33 -9.98
N GLN A 57 -12.89 -6.68 -11.11
CA GLN A 57 -11.43 -6.70 -11.24
C GLN A 57 -10.84 -5.28 -11.16
N LEU A 58 -9.76 -5.13 -10.41
CA LEU A 58 -9.06 -3.85 -10.27
C LEU A 58 -8.52 -3.35 -11.62
N ASN A 59 -8.49 -2.02 -11.80
CA ASN A 59 -7.92 -1.39 -12.99
C ASN A 59 -6.39 -1.32 -12.87
N SER A 60 -5.69 -2.02 -13.78
CA SER A 60 -4.23 -2.13 -13.81
C SER A 60 -3.51 -0.95 -14.47
N GLU A 61 -4.21 0.01 -15.07
CA GLU A 61 -3.60 1.22 -15.59
C GLU A 61 -3.16 2.14 -14.45
N LYS A 62 -2.03 2.84 -14.64
CA LYS A 62 -1.52 3.76 -13.62
C LYS A 62 -2.54 4.84 -13.23
N ALA A 63 -3.34 5.32 -14.18
CA ALA A 63 -4.39 6.30 -13.93
C ALA A 63 -5.54 5.73 -13.07
N GLY A 64 -5.71 4.41 -13.06
CA GLY A 64 -6.70 3.69 -12.27
C GLY A 64 -6.21 3.25 -10.88
N ASP A 65 -4.95 3.51 -10.50
CA ASP A 65 -4.40 3.07 -9.21
C ASP A 65 -5.23 3.61 -8.01
N SER A 66 -5.76 4.85 -8.10
CA SER A 66 -6.61 5.44 -7.03
C SER A 66 -7.96 4.74 -6.91
N GLY A 67 -8.64 4.48 -8.03
CA GLY A 67 -9.90 3.72 -8.05
C GLY A 67 -9.71 2.31 -7.50
N SER A 68 -8.64 1.62 -7.93
CA SER A 68 -8.29 0.30 -7.42
C SER A 68 -7.99 0.31 -5.91
N ALA A 69 -7.40 1.39 -5.39
CA ALA A 69 -7.15 1.55 -3.97
C ALA A 69 -8.43 1.76 -3.15
N ILE A 70 -9.38 2.53 -3.68
CA ILE A 70 -10.70 2.74 -3.06
C ILE A 70 -11.46 1.41 -3.04
N THR A 71 -11.56 0.71 -4.17
CA THR A 71 -12.23 -0.60 -4.24
C THR A 71 -11.61 -1.61 -3.28
N LEU A 72 -10.28 -1.66 -3.18
CA LEU A 72 -9.60 -2.56 -2.25
C LEU A 72 -9.88 -2.19 -0.79
N LEU A 73 -9.91 -0.90 -0.44
CA LEU A 73 -10.23 -0.44 0.90
C LEU A 73 -11.67 -0.78 1.29
N GLU A 74 -12.62 -0.57 0.38
CA GLU A 74 -14.04 -0.89 0.60
C GLU A 74 -14.27 -2.40 0.75
N ALA A 75 -13.63 -3.22 -0.11
CA ALA A 75 -13.78 -4.67 -0.08
C ALA A 75 -13.17 -5.30 1.18
N VAL A 76 -11.94 -4.91 1.53
CA VAL A 76 -11.23 -5.47 2.70
C VAL A 76 -11.74 -4.85 4.01
N GLY A 77 -12.21 -3.61 3.95
CA GLY A 77 -12.62 -2.84 5.11
C GLY A 77 -11.45 -2.34 5.97
N PRO A 78 -11.76 -1.71 7.12
CA PRO A 78 -10.77 -1.26 8.07
C PRO A 78 -10.12 -2.44 8.77
N LEU A 79 -8.79 -2.45 8.81
CA LEU A 79 -7.97 -3.39 9.55
C LEU A 79 -7.15 -2.59 10.56
N ASN A 80 -6.92 -3.16 11.74
CA ASN A 80 -5.93 -2.57 12.62
C ASN A 80 -4.51 -2.74 12.01
N PRO A 81 -3.53 -1.90 12.38
CA PRO A 81 -2.21 -1.93 11.76
C PRO A 81 -1.46 -3.26 11.88
N ALA A 82 -1.73 -4.06 12.91
CA ALA A 82 -1.07 -5.36 13.10
C ALA A 82 -1.61 -6.40 12.10
N ASP A 83 -2.93 -6.47 11.94
CA ASP A 83 -3.57 -7.35 10.98
C ASP A 83 -3.26 -6.94 9.53
N ALA A 84 -3.27 -5.63 9.26
CA ALA A 84 -2.87 -5.08 7.96
C ALA A 84 -1.39 -5.31 7.62
N ALA A 85 -0.55 -5.65 8.61
CA ALA A 85 0.85 -5.99 8.38
C ALA A 85 1.05 -7.49 8.06
N ASP A 86 0.01 -8.32 8.14
CA ASP A 86 0.10 -9.74 7.88
C ASP A 86 0.45 -10.02 6.40
N PRO A 87 1.60 -10.66 6.13
CA PRO A 87 2.01 -10.96 4.75
C PRO A 87 1.11 -11.98 4.05
N ARG A 88 0.37 -12.80 4.81
CA ARG A 88 -0.47 -13.89 4.27
C ARG A 88 -1.59 -13.36 3.39
N LEU A 89 -2.31 -12.36 3.89
CA LEU A 89 -3.42 -11.73 3.18
C LEU A 89 -2.97 -11.15 1.84
N TRP A 90 -1.97 -10.26 1.87
CA TRP A 90 -1.54 -9.54 0.68
C TRP A 90 -0.88 -10.44 -0.36
N SER A 91 -0.11 -11.44 0.07
CA SER A 91 0.51 -12.39 -0.84
C SER A 91 -0.55 -13.28 -1.50
N TYR A 92 -1.56 -13.72 -0.76
CA TYR A 92 -2.68 -14.49 -1.33
C TYR A 92 -3.46 -13.65 -2.34
N LEU A 93 -3.82 -12.41 -1.98
CA LEU A 93 -4.51 -11.50 -2.89
C LEU A 93 -3.69 -11.25 -4.16
N ALA A 94 -2.38 -11.03 -4.06
CA ALA A 94 -1.54 -10.74 -5.22
C ALA A 94 -1.29 -11.97 -6.11
N LEU A 95 -1.04 -13.13 -5.50
CA LEU A 95 -0.66 -14.35 -6.21
C LEU A 95 -1.87 -15.16 -6.68
N VAL A 96 -3.05 -15.01 -6.07
CA VAL A 96 -4.22 -15.84 -6.35
C VAL A 96 -5.38 -14.97 -6.84
N THR A 97 -6.02 -14.21 -5.95
CA THR A 97 -7.29 -13.53 -6.25
C THR A 97 -7.17 -12.43 -7.29
N LEU A 98 -6.16 -11.57 -7.17
CA LEU A 98 -5.93 -10.38 -8.01
C LEU A 98 -4.73 -10.59 -8.95
N ARG A 99 -4.44 -11.86 -9.30
CA ARG A 99 -3.32 -12.22 -10.18
C ARG A 99 -3.36 -11.47 -11.50
N SER A 100 -4.51 -11.44 -12.18
CA SER A 100 -4.64 -10.76 -13.48
C SER A 100 -4.32 -9.25 -13.41
N TYR A 101 -4.71 -8.58 -12.32
CA TYR A 101 -4.31 -7.20 -12.06
C TYR A 101 -2.79 -7.09 -11.91
N MET A 102 -2.19 -8.00 -11.13
CA MET A 102 -0.75 -8.02 -10.88
C MET A 102 0.08 -8.33 -12.14
N GLU A 103 -0.36 -9.25 -12.99
CA GLU A 103 0.29 -9.58 -14.26
C GLU A 103 0.30 -8.37 -15.20
N SER A 104 -0.83 -7.65 -15.27
CA SER A 104 -0.95 -6.45 -16.09
C SER A 104 -0.13 -5.28 -15.54
N ARG A 105 -0.15 -5.06 -14.22
CA ARG A 105 0.51 -3.91 -13.57
C ARG A 105 2.01 -4.11 -13.36
N TRP A 106 2.41 -5.33 -13.04
CA TRP A 106 3.77 -5.71 -12.62
C TRP A 106 4.21 -7.02 -13.31
N PRO A 107 4.25 -7.07 -14.65
CA PRO A 107 4.53 -8.30 -15.40
C PRO A 107 5.88 -8.90 -15.02
N VAL A 108 5.96 -10.21 -14.94
CA VAL A 108 7.20 -10.94 -14.57
C VAL A 108 7.59 -12.02 -15.59
N GLU A 109 6.73 -12.29 -16.57
CA GLU A 109 7.05 -13.17 -17.68
C GLU A 109 8.09 -12.50 -18.60
N GLY A 110 9.11 -13.26 -19.00
CA GLY A 110 10.19 -12.78 -19.86
C GLY A 110 11.21 -11.83 -19.19
N GLU A 111 11.05 -11.50 -17.90
CA GLU A 111 11.95 -10.62 -17.17
C GLU A 111 13.18 -11.36 -16.63
N GLU A 112 14.39 -10.88 -16.92
CA GLU A 112 15.64 -11.49 -16.45
C GLU A 112 15.73 -11.56 -14.91
N LYS A 113 15.21 -10.52 -14.23
CA LYS A 113 15.20 -10.40 -12.76
C LYS A 113 13.81 -10.62 -12.16
N TRP A 114 13.02 -11.50 -12.76
CA TRP A 114 11.64 -11.77 -12.35
C TRP A 114 11.51 -12.11 -10.86
N GLN A 115 12.45 -12.87 -10.28
CA GLN A 115 12.43 -13.26 -8.86
C GLN A 115 12.51 -12.04 -7.93
N ASN A 116 13.33 -11.05 -8.27
CA ASN A 116 13.43 -9.81 -7.51
C ASN A 116 12.13 -9.01 -7.60
N LYS A 117 11.51 -8.99 -8.78
CA LYS A 117 10.23 -8.31 -9.01
C LYS A 117 9.08 -8.99 -8.24
N VAL A 118 9.04 -10.33 -8.21
CA VAL A 118 8.11 -11.11 -7.37
C VAL A 118 8.33 -10.80 -5.89
N LYS A 119 9.57 -10.84 -5.41
CA LYS A 119 9.91 -10.54 -4.00
C LYS A 119 9.54 -9.12 -3.56
N GLU A 120 9.58 -8.15 -4.48
CA GLU A 120 9.24 -6.77 -4.19
C GLU A 120 7.73 -6.48 -4.34
N ARG A 121 7.07 -7.04 -5.37
CA ARG A 121 5.72 -6.64 -5.77
C ARG A 121 4.63 -7.67 -5.46
N TRP A 122 4.95 -8.95 -5.33
CA TRP A 122 3.97 -10.04 -5.31
C TRP A 122 3.96 -10.87 -4.03
N LEU A 123 5.13 -11.14 -3.46
CA LEU A 123 5.28 -12.00 -2.27
C LEU A 123 5.84 -11.20 -1.10
N LEU A 124 5.03 -11.05 -0.05
CA LEU A 124 5.50 -10.52 1.23
C LEU A 124 6.04 -11.66 2.10
N GLY A 125 7.24 -11.46 2.62
CA GLY A 125 7.80 -12.24 3.72
C GLY A 125 7.67 -11.42 5.01
N LYS A 126 8.72 -11.37 5.83
CA LYS A 126 8.73 -10.50 7.02
C LYS A 126 8.26 -9.06 6.69
N PRO A 127 7.17 -8.57 7.33
CA PRO A 127 6.62 -7.28 7.00
C PRO A 127 7.52 -6.16 7.50
N SER A 128 7.61 -5.11 6.68
CA SER A 128 8.13 -3.81 7.07
C SER A 128 7.35 -2.76 6.29
N ARG A 129 7.26 -1.54 6.82
CA ARG A 129 6.55 -0.45 6.15
C ARG A 129 6.99 -0.29 4.69
N ARG A 130 8.30 -0.27 4.46
CA ARG A 130 8.88 -0.18 3.11
C ARG A 130 8.38 -1.30 2.20
N ARG A 131 8.30 -2.54 2.70
CA ARG A 131 7.80 -3.67 1.90
C ARG A 131 6.31 -3.57 1.62
N LEU A 132 5.51 -3.20 2.62
CA LEU A 132 4.06 -3.02 2.48
C LEU A 132 3.70 -1.94 1.45
N ILE A 133 4.45 -0.83 1.43
CA ILE A 133 4.24 0.29 0.48
C ILE A 133 4.76 -0.02 -0.93
N ARG A 134 5.71 -0.95 -1.07
CA ARG A 134 6.24 -1.36 -2.39
C ARG A 134 5.44 -2.49 -3.02
N HIS A 135 4.87 -3.36 -2.20
CA HIS A 135 4.11 -4.51 -2.66
C HIS A 135 2.82 -4.08 -3.38
N GLY A 136 2.47 -4.77 -4.47
CA GLY A 136 1.55 -4.30 -5.50
C GLY A 136 0.11 -4.12 -5.03
N ILE A 137 -0.38 -5.02 -4.17
CA ILE A 137 -1.73 -4.95 -3.60
C ILE A 137 -1.74 -4.19 -2.27
N SER A 138 -0.90 -4.58 -1.32
CA SER A 138 -0.87 -3.93 0.01
C SER A 138 -0.67 -2.42 -0.05
N ARG A 139 0.10 -1.89 -1.02
CA ARG A 139 0.27 -0.43 -1.18
C ARG A 139 -1.06 0.28 -1.41
N LEU A 140 -1.97 -0.35 -2.14
CA LEU A 140 -3.27 0.21 -2.49
C LEU A 140 -4.06 0.42 -1.20
N TRP A 141 -4.17 -0.62 -0.37
CA TRP A 141 -4.90 -0.58 0.89
C TRP A 141 -4.22 0.34 1.92
N TRP A 142 -2.90 0.26 2.09
CA TRP A 142 -2.18 1.06 3.08
C TRP A 142 -2.22 2.56 2.75
N VAL A 143 -2.03 2.94 1.48
CA VAL A 143 -2.14 4.35 1.11
C VAL A 143 -3.58 4.82 1.30
N ALA A 144 -4.57 4.07 0.80
CA ALA A 144 -5.97 4.44 0.94
C ALA A 144 -6.39 4.60 2.42
N SER A 145 -6.14 3.60 3.26
CA SER A 145 -6.48 3.64 4.70
C SER A 145 -5.78 4.76 5.48
N LEU A 146 -4.57 5.14 5.08
CA LEU A 146 -3.81 6.21 5.75
C LEU A 146 -4.24 7.62 5.30
N THR A 147 -4.96 7.74 4.19
CA THR A 147 -5.38 9.01 3.58
C THR A 147 -6.88 9.15 3.36
N HIS A 148 -7.69 8.20 3.82
CA HIS A 148 -9.15 8.29 3.79
C HIS A 148 -9.62 9.25 4.88
N ASP A 149 -10.42 10.24 4.48
CA ASP A 149 -10.93 11.31 5.34
C ASP A 149 -12.46 11.25 5.40
N ALA A 150 -12.97 10.21 6.07
CA ALA A 150 -14.41 9.90 6.15
C ALA A 150 -15.25 11.06 6.72
N ASP A 151 -14.67 11.85 7.63
CA ASP A 151 -15.36 12.95 8.32
C ASP A 151 -15.19 14.31 7.60
N LEU A 152 -14.51 14.33 6.44
CA LEU A 152 -14.20 15.53 5.67
C LEU A 152 -13.47 16.60 6.50
N GLU A 153 -12.57 16.17 7.39
CA GLU A 153 -11.85 17.04 8.34
C GLU A 153 -10.85 17.95 7.61
N TYR A 154 -10.28 17.49 6.50
CA TYR A 154 -9.17 18.14 5.82
C TYR A 154 -9.62 18.99 4.62
N GLN A 155 -8.84 20.03 4.29
CA GLN A 155 -9.26 21.11 3.38
C GLN A 155 -9.66 20.57 2.01
N ALA A 156 -8.82 19.72 1.41
CA ALA A 156 -9.09 19.18 0.07
C ALA A 156 -10.39 18.37 0.04
N SER A 157 -10.60 17.47 1.01
CA SER A 157 -11.80 16.64 1.11
C SER A 157 -13.06 17.49 1.31
N ARG A 158 -12.98 18.52 2.16
CA ARG A 158 -14.08 19.43 2.47
C ARG A 158 -14.48 20.29 1.28
N GLU A 159 -13.50 20.84 0.56
CA GLU A 159 -13.75 21.69 -0.62
C GLU A 159 -14.34 20.90 -1.79
N SER A 160 -13.88 19.65 -2.00
CA SER A 160 -14.40 18.79 -3.06
C SER A 160 -15.62 17.97 -2.65
N ASN A 161 -15.99 17.97 -1.36
CA ASN A 161 -16.99 17.08 -0.76
C ASN A 161 -16.75 15.60 -1.14
N ASP A 162 -15.51 15.15 -0.96
CA ASP A 162 -15.03 13.82 -1.36
C ASP A 162 -14.03 13.27 -0.34
N GLU A 163 -14.44 12.25 0.43
CA GLU A 163 -13.63 11.61 1.47
C GLU A 163 -12.36 10.91 0.94
N PHE A 164 -12.29 10.68 -0.38
CA PHE A 164 -11.14 10.09 -1.06
C PHE A 164 -10.25 11.10 -1.78
N ALA A 165 -10.44 12.41 -1.57
CA ALA A 165 -9.64 13.46 -2.20
C ALA A 165 -8.13 13.24 -2.01
N TYR A 166 -7.71 12.90 -0.80
CA TYR A 166 -6.31 12.62 -0.48
C TYR A 166 -5.80 11.28 -1.01
N VAL A 167 -6.67 10.26 -1.13
CA VAL A 167 -6.33 9.00 -1.80
C VAL A 167 -6.00 9.27 -3.26
N LYS A 168 -6.89 9.98 -3.97
CA LYS A 168 -6.71 10.35 -5.39
C LYS A 168 -5.42 11.14 -5.58
N TRP A 169 -5.23 12.19 -4.77
CA TRP A 169 -4.02 13.00 -4.78
C TRP A 169 -2.74 12.18 -4.52
N ALA A 170 -2.74 11.24 -3.57
CA ALA A 170 -1.57 10.43 -3.29
C ALA A 170 -1.18 9.54 -4.51
N PHE A 171 -2.16 8.98 -5.21
CA PHE A 171 -1.93 8.05 -6.33
C PHE A 171 -1.61 8.71 -7.67
N GLU A 172 -1.91 10.00 -7.86
CA GLU A 172 -1.48 10.78 -9.04
C GLU A 172 0.04 10.75 -9.26
N ASN A 173 0.82 10.66 -8.17
CA ASN A 173 2.28 10.69 -8.24
C ASN A 173 2.91 9.64 -7.33
N GLN A 174 3.49 8.60 -7.92
CA GLN A 174 4.19 7.53 -7.19
C GLN A 174 5.33 8.04 -6.29
N ASN A 175 5.96 9.18 -6.61
CA ASN A 175 6.99 9.75 -5.75
C ASN A 175 6.40 10.31 -4.44
N ARG A 176 5.14 10.76 -4.43
CA ARG A 176 4.41 11.13 -3.19
C ARG A 176 4.30 9.90 -2.30
N ILE A 177 3.86 8.77 -2.87
CA ILE A 177 3.68 7.52 -2.12
C ILE A 177 5.00 7.10 -1.45
N GLN A 178 6.08 7.03 -2.23
CA GLN A 178 7.39 6.62 -1.73
C GLN A 178 7.94 7.60 -0.69
N SER A 179 7.77 8.90 -0.90
CA SER A 179 8.37 9.89 -0.02
C SER A 179 7.61 10.07 1.29
N ILE A 180 6.28 9.90 1.29
CA ILE A 180 5.41 10.09 2.45
C ILE A 180 5.27 8.79 3.26
N PHE A 181 4.89 7.68 2.61
CA PHE A 181 4.49 6.46 3.33
C PHE A 181 5.62 5.44 3.48
N GLU A 182 6.67 5.48 2.66
CA GLU A 182 7.81 4.56 2.85
C GLU A 182 8.66 4.97 4.07
N ARG A 183 8.58 6.24 4.50
CA ARG A 183 9.40 6.82 5.58
C ARG A 183 8.71 6.75 6.95
N GLN A 184 9.51 6.87 8.01
CA GLN A 184 9.04 6.78 9.40
C GLN A 184 8.04 7.90 9.77
N LEU A 185 8.04 9.03 9.06
CA LEU A 185 7.18 10.18 9.39
C LEU A 185 5.67 9.92 9.20
N GLY A 186 5.27 8.99 8.33
CA GLY A 186 3.85 8.61 8.18
C GLY A 186 3.24 7.85 9.36
N SER A 187 4.02 7.49 10.40
CA SER A 187 3.54 6.66 11.53
C SER A 187 2.44 7.35 12.35
N ASN A 188 2.66 8.61 12.67
CA ASN A 188 1.78 9.35 13.56
C ASN A 188 0.68 10.01 12.72
N LYS A 189 -0.59 9.81 13.09
CA LYS A 189 -1.75 10.33 12.36
C LYS A 189 -1.68 11.84 12.18
N ARG A 190 -1.38 12.60 13.25
CA ARG A 190 -1.32 14.08 13.21
C ARG A 190 -0.20 14.55 12.28
N VAL A 191 1.00 14.00 12.47
CA VAL A 191 2.17 14.32 11.62
C VAL A 191 1.90 14.01 10.14
N ARG A 192 1.32 12.84 9.86
CA ARG A 192 0.99 12.43 8.49
C ARG A 192 0.02 13.42 7.85
N TRP A 193 -1.05 13.78 8.54
CA TRP A 193 -2.05 14.70 8.01
C TRP A 193 -1.52 16.12 7.83
N ALA A 194 -0.70 16.63 8.75
CA ALA A 194 -0.03 17.92 8.58
C ALA A 194 0.88 17.92 7.34
N LEU A 195 1.61 16.82 7.09
CA LEU A 195 2.41 16.65 5.88
C LEU A 195 1.55 16.56 4.61
N LEU A 196 0.40 15.87 4.65
CA LEU A 196 -0.52 15.75 3.51
C LEU A 196 -1.11 17.11 3.13
N GLU A 197 -1.63 17.86 4.10
CA GLU A 197 -2.17 19.22 3.90
C GLU A 197 -1.13 20.15 3.29
N ALA A 198 0.07 20.18 3.87
CA ALA A 198 1.17 21.01 3.36
C ALA A 198 1.54 20.64 1.92
N MET A 199 1.69 19.35 1.62
CA MET A 199 2.08 18.90 0.29
C MET A 199 0.98 19.08 -0.76
N GLN A 200 -0.29 19.01 -0.36
CA GLN A 200 -1.42 19.28 -1.24
C GLN A 200 -1.46 20.76 -1.64
N LYS A 201 -1.21 21.67 -0.67
CA LYS A 201 -1.15 23.12 -0.91
C LYS A 201 0.09 23.56 -1.69
N SER A 202 1.16 22.77 -1.63
CA SER A 202 2.44 23.10 -2.26
C SER A 202 2.33 23.23 -3.79
N LYS A 203 2.72 24.41 -4.29
CA LYS A 203 2.89 24.68 -5.73
C LYS A 203 4.28 24.32 -6.25
N ALA A 204 5.12 23.67 -5.42
CA ALA A 204 6.48 23.34 -5.78
C ALA A 204 6.51 22.43 -7.02
N LYS A 205 7.27 22.85 -8.05
CA LYS A 205 7.47 22.05 -9.27
C LYS A 205 8.09 20.68 -8.98
N ASP A 206 8.97 20.59 -7.97
CA ASP A 206 9.55 19.34 -7.50
C ASP A 206 9.07 19.01 -6.09
N GLN A 207 7.89 18.40 -6.02
CA GLN A 207 7.31 17.92 -4.77
C GLN A 207 8.19 16.84 -4.08
N SER A 208 9.04 16.12 -4.81
CA SER A 208 9.89 15.09 -4.19
C SER A 208 11.00 15.73 -3.37
N LYS A 209 11.60 16.80 -3.89
CA LYS A 209 12.58 17.62 -3.17
C LYS A 209 11.93 18.30 -1.96
N GLU A 210 10.71 18.80 -2.12
CA GLU A 210 9.99 19.45 -1.03
C GLU A 210 9.62 18.48 0.10
N ILE A 211 9.11 17.28 -0.22
CA ILE A 211 8.88 16.23 0.78
C ILE A 211 10.18 15.87 1.47
N LYS A 212 11.31 15.77 0.74
CA LYS A 212 12.63 15.50 1.35
C LYS A 212 13.07 16.62 2.30
N ARG A 213 12.85 17.89 1.94
CA ARG A 213 13.18 19.05 2.77
C ARG A 213 12.37 19.02 4.07
N ILE A 214 11.03 18.96 3.95
CA ILE A 214 10.12 18.85 5.10
C ILE A 214 10.48 17.64 5.96
N THR A 215 10.68 16.46 5.35
CA THR A 215 11.06 15.25 6.09
C THR A 215 12.37 15.45 6.86
N LYS A 216 13.37 16.12 6.26
CA LYS A 216 14.65 16.37 6.90
C LYS A 216 14.50 17.30 8.10
N GLU A 217 13.74 18.39 7.95
CA GLU A 217 13.44 19.32 9.04
C GLU A 217 12.71 18.61 10.18
N MET A 218 11.68 17.83 9.86
CA MET A 218 10.94 17.05 10.86
C MET A 218 11.82 16.02 11.58
N ASN A 219 12.70 15.32 10.86
CA ASN A 219 13.62 14.36 11.48
C ASN A 219 14.62 15.05 12.43
N LEU A 220 15.13 16.22 12.06
CA LEU A 220 15.99 17.01 12.93
C LEU A 220 15.24 17.39 14.20
N GLU A 221 14.02 17.90 14.07
CA GLU A 221 13.19 18.34 15.18
C GLU A 221 12.73 17.17 16.06
N SER A 222 12.46 15.99 15.49
CA SER A 222 12.13 14.77 16.25
C SER A 222 13.26 14.26 17.15
N GLY A 223 14.51 14.68 16.88
CA GLY A 223 15.65 14.40 17.74
C GLY A 223 15.71 15.29 18.99
N PHE A 224 15.00 16.43 18.97
CA PHE A 224 14.98 17.41 20.05
C PHE A 224 13.60 17.59 20.71
N ARG A 225 12.52 17.17 20.04
CA ARG A 225 11.12 17.30 20.47
C ARG A 225 10.32 16.04 20.18
N GLN A 226 9.43 15.69 21.11
CA GLN A 226 8.39 14.69 20.87
C GLN A 226 7.32 15.30 19.95
N LEU A 227 7.41 15.03 18.65
CA LEU A 227 6.51 15.60 17.62
C LEU A 227 5.03 15.22 17.84
N ASP A 228 4.78 14.15 18.59
CA ASP A 228 3.46 13.64 18.97
C ASP A 228 2.74 14.50 20.02
N VAL A 229 3.46 15.40 20.70
CA VAL A 229 2.90 16.34 21.70
C VAL A 229 2.52 17.67 21.09
N LEU A 230 3.07 18.01 19.91
CA LEU A 230 2.78 19.26 19.23
C LEU A 230 1.31 19.34 18.79
N ASP A 231 0.72 20.52 18.90
CA ASP A 231 -0.60 20.80 18.35
C ASP A 231 -0.56 21.06 16.83
N SER A 232 -1.74 21.24 16.23
CA SER A 232 -1.86 21.44 14.78
C SER A 232 -1.14 22.70 14.29
N ASP A 233 -1.18 23.78 15.06
CA ASP A 233 -0.59 25.07 14.68
C ASP A 233 0.94 25.00 14.76
N GLU A 234 1.47 24.33 15.79
CA GLU A 234 2.90 24.06 15.95
C GLU A 234 3.44 23.14 14.85
N LEU A 235 2.67 22.11 14.46
CA LEU A 235 3.03 21.23 13.35
C LEU A 235 3.00 21.97 12.00
N GLU A 236 2.01 22.82 11.77
CA GLU A 236 1.95 23.64 10.55
C GLU A 236 3.11 24.65 10.49
N ALA A 237 3.45 25.29 11.62
CA ALA A 237 4.57 26.21 11.71
C ALA A 237 5.94 25.53 11.46
N LEU A 238 6.04 24.23 11.80
CA LEU A 238 7.21 23.40 11.51
C LEU A 238 7.27 22.99 10.04
N ILE A 239 6.12 22.62 9.47
CA ILE A 239 5.96 22.22 8.08
C ILE A 239 5.68 23.45 7.22
N ARG A 240 6.61 24.40 7.19
CA ARG A 240 6.52 25.52 6.25
C ARG A 240 6.85 25.02 4.87
N VAL A 241 5.92 25.12 3.94
CA VAL A 241 6.16 24.93 2.50
C VAL A 241 6.71 26.24 1.95
N GLU A 242 7.80 26.19 1.18
CA GLU A 242 8.25 27.40 0.46
C GLU A 242 7.21 27.73 -0.62
N VAL A 243 6.65 28.95 -0.56
CA VAL A 243 5.63 29.47 -1.49
C VAL A 243 6.25 29.81 -2.83
#